data_AF-A0AAJ6QTR1-F1
#
_entry.id   AF-A0AAJ6QTR1-F1
#
_cell.length_a   1.000
_cell.length_b   1.000
_cell.length_c   1.000
_cell.angle_alpha   90.00
_cell.angle_beta   90.00
_cell.angle_gamma   90.00
#
_symmetry.space_group_name_H-M   'P 1'
#
loop_
_entity.id
_entity.type
_entity.pdbx_description
1 polymer ?
#
loop_
_entity_poly.entity_id
_entity_poly.type
_entity_poly.pdbx_seq_one_letter_code
_entity_poly.pdbx_strand_id
1 'polypeptide(L)'
;MQSDKDTDKAAPAPLQLSMQDLLTQLDEYQPTIPDAVALSFMTCAGLETSDPKVVRLLSLAAQKFIADISNDALQHCKMRGAGQPSKKSPKDKKFALTTEDLSSALSEYGIQVKKPMYYN
;
A
#
# COMPACT_ATOMS: atom_id res chain seq x y z
N MET A 1 -13.60 -39.17 32.70
CA MET A 1 -14.85 -38.98 31.93
C MET A 1 -15.27 -37.54 32.16
N GLN A 2 -15.43 -36.63 31.22
CA GLN A 2 -15.28 -36.54 29.77
C GLN A 2 -15.36 -35.01 29.57
N SER A 3 -14.29 -34.34 29.14
CA SER A 3 -14.21 -33.71 27.81
C SER A 3 -15.28 -32.65 27.55
N ASP A 4 -14.94 -31.37 27.77
CA ASP A 4 -15.47 -30.29 26.93
C ASP A 4 -14.29 -29.59 26.26
N LYS A 5 -14.20 -29.94 24.98
CA LYS A 5 -13.21 -29.54 24.00
C LYS A 5 -13.76 -28.29 23.34
N ASP A 6 -13.61 -27.14 24.00
CA ASP A 6 -13.83 -25.87 23.32
C ASP A 6 -12.80 -25.73 22.22
N THR A 7 -13.33 -25.83 21.01
CA THR A 7 -12.59 -25.84 19.77
C THR A 7 -12.05 -24.45 19.56
N ASP A 8 -10.75 -24.28 19.85
CA ASP A 8 -9.96 -23.16 19.39
C ASP A 8 -10.12 -23.04 17.88
N LYS A 9 -10.99 -22.13 17.45
CA LYS A 9 -11.07 -21.70 16.06
C LYS A 9 -9.85 -20.82 15.83
N ALA A 10 -8.70 -21.47 15.69
CA ALA A 10 -7.46 -20.84 15.25
C ALA A 10 -7.79 -20.05 13.98
N ALA A 11 -7.61 -18.73 14.06
CA ALA A 11 -7.59 -17.88 12.87
C ALA A 11 -6.62 -18.51 11.86
N PRO A 12 -6.95 -18.54 10.56
CA PRO A 12 -6.05 -19.14 9.58
C PRO A 12 -4.69 -18.46 9.72
N ALA A 13 -3.66 -19.27 9.98
CA ALA A 13 -2.28 -18.81 10.04
C ALA A 13 -2.01 -17.95 8.79
N PRO A 14 -1.29 -16.83 8.91
CA PRO A 14 -0.92 -16.05 7.74
C PRO A 14 -0.25 -17.00 6.75
N LEU A 15 -0.82 -17.13 5.56
CA LEU A 15 -0.24 -17.91 4.47
C LEU A 15 1.15 -17.34 4.23
N GLN A 16 2.18 -17.95 4.81
CA GLN A 16 3.55 -17.68 4.44
C GLN A 16 3.72 -18.26 3.04
N LEU A 17 3.30 -17.49 2.02
CA LEU A 17 3.71 -17.76 0.66
C LEU A 17 5.23 -17.80 0.66
N SER A 18 5.79 -18.91 0.19
CA SER A 18 7.22 -18.96 -0.04
C SER A 18 7.57 -17.96 -1.15
N MET A 19 8.80 -17.48 -1.16
CA MET A 19 9.28 -16.63 -2.26
C MET A 19 9.16 -17.33 -3.61
N GLN A 20 9.28 -18.67 -3.62
CA GLN A 20 9.12 -19.48 -4.83
C GLN A 20 7.67 -19.46 -5.34
N ASP A 21 6.69 -19.55 -4.43
CA ASP A 21 5.27 -19.47 -4.80
C ASP A 21 4.93 -18.10 -5.36
N LEU A 22 5.46 -17.02 -4.77
CA LEU A 22 5.30 -15.67 -5.28
C LEU A 22 5.82 -15.56 -6.72
N LEU A 23 7.07 -15.99 -6.97
CA LEU A 23 7.67 -15.93 -8.30
C LEU A 23 6.87 -16.75 -9.34
N THR A 24 6.29 -17.88 -8.93
CA THR A 24 5.43 -18.70 -9.78
C THR A 24 4.14 -17.97 -10.12
N GLN A 25 3.53 -17.27 -9.16
CA GLN A 25 2.31 -16.48 -9.39
C GLN A 25 2.55 -15.26 -10.29
N LEU A 26 3.77 -14.70 -10.30
CA LEU A 26 4.11 -13.56 -11.16
C LEU A 26 4.06 -13.89 -12.66
N ASP A 27 4.18 -15.17 -13.05
CA ASP A 27 4.13 -15.57 -14.45
C ASP A 27 2.73 -15.34 -15.07
N GLU A 28 1.67 -15.37 -14.27
CA GLU A 28 0.28 -15.17 -14.73
C GLU A 28 -0.33 -13.84 -14.27
N TYR A 29 0.30 -13.16 -13.32
CA TYR A 29 -0.22 -11.90 -12.78
C TYR A 29 0.00 -10.72 -13.73
N GLN A 30 -1.03 -9.91 -13.93
CA GLN A 30 -0.95 -8.65 -14.65
C GLN A 30 -1.08 -7.48 -13.65
N PRO A 31 0.02 -6.78 -13.34
CA PRO A 31 -0.01 -5.65 -12.42
C PRO A 31 -0.85 -4.48 -12.96
N THR A 32 -1.34 -3.66 -12.03
CA THR A 32 -2.07 -2.41 -12.37
C THR A 32 -1.24 -1.46 -13.24
N ILE A 33 0.07 -1.40 -12.99
CA ILE A 33 1.03 -0.68 -13.83
C ILE A 33 1.33 -1.54 -15.07
N PRO A 34 1.09 -1.06 -16.29
CA PRO A 34 1.39 -1.80 -17.51
C PRO A 34 2.90 -2.05 -17.69
N ASP A 35 3.26 -3.23 -18.21
CA ASP A 35 4.65 -3.66 -18.40
C ASP A 35 5.47 -2.68 -19.24
N ALA A 36 4.87 -2.08 -20.28
CA ALA A 36 5.55 -1.08 -21.12
C ALA A 36 5.98 0.18 -20.35
N VAL A 37 5.18 0.60 -19.36
CA VAL A 37 5.50 1.76 -18.52
C VAL A 37 6.63 1.40 -17.56
N ALA A 38 6.55 0.23 -16.94
CA ALA A 38 7.59 -0.27 -16.04
C ALA A 38 8.93 -0.42 -16.77
N LEU A 39 8.93 -1.00 -17.97
CA LEU A 39 10.11 -1.13 -18.82
C LEU A 39 10.71 0.23 -19.19
N SER A 40 9.90 1.22 -19.56
CA SER A 40 10.41 2.57 -19.84
C SER A 40 11.18 3.16 -18.64
N PHE A 41 10.65 3.03 -17.42
CA PHE A 41 11.35 3.51 -16.22
C PHE A 41 12.61 2.70 -15.90
N MET A 42 12.59 1.38 -16.14
CA MET A 42 13.78 0.53 -15.97
C MET A 42 14.89 0.92 -16.94
N THR A 43 14.57 1.11 -18.22
CA THR A 43 15.56 1.56 -19.22
C THR A 43 16.10 2.94 -18.86
N CYS A 44 15.25 3.88 -18.39
CA CYS A 44 15.72 5.18 -17.89
C CYS A 44 16.68 5.05 -16.69
N ALA A 45 16.51 4.02 -15.86
CA ALA A 45 17.41 3.70 -14.74
C ALA A 45 18.65 2.88 -15.16
N GLY A 46 18.79 2.52 -16.45
CA GLY A 46 19.88 1.70 -16.96
C GLY A 46 19.71 0.19 -16.73
N LEU A 47 18.50 -0.26 -16.39
CA LEU A 47 18.16 -1.67 -16.19
C LEU A 47 17.47 -2.24 -17.43
N GLU A 48 18.09 -3.22 -18.07
CA GLU A 48 17.47 -4.03 -19.12
C GLU A 48 17.28 -5.46 -18.62
N THR A 49 16.08 -6.00 -18.79
CA THR A 49 15.74 -7.38 -18.41
C THR A 49 14.92 -8.03 -19.50
N SER A 50 15.20 -9.29 -19.78
CA SER A 50 14.39 -10.15 -20.66
C SER A 50 13.33 -10.93 -19.90
N ASP A 51 13.42 -11.02 -18.57
CA ASP A 51 12.50 -11.78 -17.75
C ASP A 51 11.28 -10.91 -17.34
N PRO A 52 10.06 -11.24 -17.80
CA PRO A 52 8.85 -10.49 -17.44
C PRO A 52 8.54 -10.55 -15.94
N LYS A 53 9.03 -11.55 -15.20
CA LYS A 53 8.84 -11.62 -13.74
C LYS A 53 9.51 -10.48 -13.02
N VAL A 54 10.71 -10.08 -13.45
CA VAL A 54 11.43 -8.94 -12.88
C VAL A 54 10.62 -7.67 -13.09
N VAL A 55 10.04 -7.51 -14.28
CA VAL A 55 9.21 -6.35 -14.62
C VAL A 55 7.99 -6.27 -13.71
N ARG A 56 7.28 -7.39 -13.56
CA ARG A 56 6.06 -7.47 -12.75
C ARG A 56 6.33 -7.36 -11.26
N LEU A 57 7.44 -7.93 -10.78
CA LEU A 57 7.88 -7.79 -9.40
C LEU A 57 8.14 -6.33 -9.05
N LEU A 58 8.84 -5.59 -9.91
CA LEU A 58 9.08 -4.16 -9.68
C LEU A 58 7.76 -3.38 -9.68
N SER A 59 6.88 -3.66 -10.64
CA SER A 59 5.55 -3.04 -10.70
C SER A 59 4.74 -3.28 -9.42
N LEU A 60 4.76 -4.50 -8.88
CA LEU A 60 4.10 -4.84 -7.63
C LEU A 60 4.75 -4.19 -6.41
N ALA A 61 6.08 -4.14 -6.36
CA ALA A 61 6.81 -3.46 -5.29
C ALA A 61 6.46 -1.97 -5.26
N ALA A 62 6.42 -1.31 -6.42
CA ALA A 62 6.00 0.08 -6.55
C ALA A 62 4.53 0.28 -6.13
N GLN A 63 3.63 -0.61 -6.54
CA GLN A 63 2.23 -0.58 -6.13
C GLN A 63 2.07 -0.74 -4.62
N LYS A 64 2.78 -1.70 -4.02
CA LYS A 64 2.76 -1.91 -2.58
C LYS A 64 3.28 -0.67 -1.85
N PHE A 65 4.38 -0.08 -2.31
CA PHE A 65 4.94 1.13 -1.73
C PHE A 65 3.93 2.30 -1.73
N ILE A 66 3.24 2.54 -2.86
CA ILE A 66 2.19 3.57 -2.94
C ILE A 66 1.01 3.23 -2.03
N ALA A 67 0.62 1.95 -1.95
CA ALA A 67 -0.48 1.49 -1.11
C ALA A 67 -0.16 1.68 0.39
N ASP A 68 1.06 1.38 0.82
CA ASP A 68 1.50 1.58 2.20
C ASP A 68 1.43 3.06 2.58
N ILE A 69 2.01 3.97 1.77
CA ILE A 69 1.93 5.43 2.00
C ILE A 69 0.48 5.92 2.03
N SER A 70 -0.37 5.42 1.13
CA SER A 70 -1.78 5.83 1.06
C SER A 70 -2.57 5.37 2.29
N ASN A 71 -2.26 4.17 2.80
CA ASN A 71 -2.85 3.66 4.03
C ASN A 71 -2.40 4.46 5.25
N ASP A 72 -1.13 4.82 5.34
CA ASP A 72 -0.61 5.66 6.43
C ASP A 72 -1.24 7.06 6.41
N ALA A 73 -1.32 7.68 5.23
CA ALA A 73 -2.03 8.96 5.07
C ALA A 73 -3.53 8.84 5.45
N LEU A 74 -4.18 7.72 5.13
CA LEU A 74 -5.56 7.46 5.55
C LEU A 74 -5.68 7.33 7.08
N GLN A 75 -4.70 6.73 7.76
CA GLN A 75 -4.68 6.67 9.22
C GLN A 75 -4.57 8.06 9.83
N HIS A 76 -3.65 8.89 9.35
CA HIS A 76 -3.52 10.30 9.76
C HIS A 76 -4.83 11.08 9.55
N CYS A 77 -5.48 10.90 8.39
CA CYS A 77 -6.77 11.51 8.08
C CYS A 77 -7.89 11.08 9.06
N LYS A 78 -7.93 9.79 9.43
CA LYS A 78 -8.89 9.25 10.41
C LYS A 78 -8.65 9.82 11.81
N MET A 79 -7.40 9.91 12.26
CA MET A 79 -7.06 10.43 13.58
C MET A 79 -7.41 11.91 13.71
N ARG A 80 -7.13 12.72 12.68
CA ARG A 80 -7.53 14.13 12.64
C ARG A 80 -9.05 14.31 12.75
N GLY A 81 -9.82 13.44 12.09
CA GLY A 81 -11.29 13.45 12.13
C GLY A 81 -11.91 12.84 13.38
N ALA A 82 -11.14 12.14 14.23
CA ALA A 82 -11.62 11.49 15.44
C ALA A 82 -11.92 12.48 16.58
N GLY A 83 -11.28 13.66 16.57
CA GLY A 83 -11.50 14.73 17.55
C GLY A 83 -12.64 15.70 17.20
N GLN A 84 -13.22 15.59 16.00
CA GLN A 84 -14.34 16.44 15.59
C GLN A 84 -15.68 15.71 15.83
N PRO A 85 -16.63 16.29 16.59
CA PRO A 85 -17.96 15.74 16.76
C PRO A 85 -18.72 15.79 15.42
N SER A 86 -18.61 14.74 14.62
CA SER A 86 -19.28 14.63 13.34
C SER A 86 -20.75 14.26 13.55
N LYS A 87 -21.68 15.18 13.29
CA LYS A 87 -23.14 14.92 13.25
C LYS A 87 -23.59 14.00 12.10
N LYS A 88 -22.66 13.55 11.25
CA LYS A 88 -22.94 12.68 10.10
C LYS A 88 -22.82 11.22 10.48
N SER A 89 -23.67 10.38 9.91
CA SER A 89 -23.63 8.94 10.13
C SER A 89 -22.26 8.39 9.70
N PRO A 90 -21.75 7.30 10.33
CA PRO A 90 -20.47 6.70 9.96
C PRO A 90 -20.37 6.33 8.47
N LYS A 91 -21.50 6.04 7.81
CA LYS A 91 -21.57 5.69 6.38
C LYS A 91 -21.40 6.90 5.45
N ASP A 92 -21.62 8.12 5.95
CA ASP A 92 -21.49 9.36 5.17
C ASP A 92 -20.13 10.05 5.33
N LYS A 93 -19.21 9.46 6.12
CA LYS A 93 -17.84 9.98 6.27
C LYS A 93 -17.06 9.75 4.98
N LYS A 94 -16.93 10.82 4.19
CA LYS A 94 -16.02 10.88 3.04
C LYS A 94 -14.62 11.26 3.53
N PHE A 95 -13.63 10.43 3.20
CA PHE A 95 -12.24 10.75 3.41
C PHE A 95 -11.68 11.49 2.20
N ALA A 96 -10.83 12.48 2.44
CA ALA A 96 -10.10 13.19 1.41
C ALA A 96 -8.60 13.09 1.73
N LEU A 97 -7.79 12.82 0.70
CA LEU A 97 -6.34 12.84 0.83
C LEU A 97 -5.88 14.31 0.83
N THR A 98 -5.36 14.78 1.97
CA THR A 98 -4.86 16.15 2.11
C THR A 98 -3.33 16.18 2.12
N THR A 99 -2.76 17.33 1.77
CA THR A 99 -1.29 17.52 1.81
C THR A 99 -0.73 17.43 3.21
N GLU A 100 -1.52 17.72 4.25
CA GLU A 100 -1.12 17.58 5.65
C GLU A 100 -0.95 16.10 6.01
N ASP A 101 -1.96 15.26 5.76
CA ASP A 101 -1.90 13.83 6.06
C ASP A 101 -0.77 13.15 5.28
N LEU A 102 -0.63 13.52 4.00
CA LEU A 102 0.41 12.98 3.13
C LEU A 102 1.81 13.43 3.57
N SER A 103 1.98 14.67 4.01
CA SER A 103 3.27 15.15 4.51
C SER A 103 3.67 14.44 5.80
N SER A 104 2.72 14.18 6.70
CA SER A 104 2.96 13.40 7.91
C SER A 104 3.39 11.97 7.56
N ALA A 105 2.64 11.29 6.69
CA ALA A 105 2.98 9.94 6.25
C ALA A 105 4.39 9.89 5.60
N LEU A 106 4.68 10.79 4.65
CA LEU A 106 5.97 10.83 3.95
C LEU A 106 7.15 11.15 4.86
N SER A 107 6.93 11.90 5.95
CA SER A 107 7.99 12.21 6.92
C SER A 107 8.52 10.96 7.63
N GLU A 108 7.68 9.94 7.82
CA GLU A 108 8.07 8.64 8.40
C GLU A 108 9.00 7.85 7.47
N TYR A 109 8.90 8.08 6.16
CA TYR A 109 9.80 7.54 5.14
C TYR A 109 11.02 8.44 4.86
N GLY A 110 11.22 9.52 5.63
CA GLY A 110 12.33 10.47 5.47
C GLY A 110 12.15 11.47 4.31
N ILE A 111 10.96 11.56 3.72
CA ILE A 111 10.67 12.45 2.59
C ILE A 111 10.07 13.75 3.12
N GLN A 112 10.74 14.88 2.90
CA GLN A 112 10.25 16.21 3.33
C GLN A 112 9.48 16.92 2.22
N VAL A 113 8.19 17.17 2.44
CA VAL A 113 7.35 17.95 1.53
C VAL A 113 7.27 19.41 2.00
N LYS A 114 8.03 20.30 1.35
CA LYS A 114 7.99 21.74 1.62
C LYS A 114 7.00 22.43 0.68
N LYS A 115 5.70 22.28 0.95
CA LYS A 115 4.67 23.02 0.21
C LYS A 115 4.23 24.25 1.01
N PRO A 116 4.53 25.48 0.54
CA PRO A 116 4.04 26.68 1.21
C PRO A 116 2.51 26.77 1.06
N MET A 117 1.86 27.30 2.10
CA MET A 117 0.39 27.39 2.15
C MET A 117 -0.16 28.45 1.17
N TYR A 118 0.67 29.42 0.80
CA TYR A 118 0.43 30.46 -0.20
C TYR A 118 1.78 30.92 -0.79
N TYR A 119 1.75 31.43 -2.01
CA TYR A 119 2.89 32.12 -2.64
C TYR A 119 2.61 33.64 -2.56
N ASN A 120 3.63 34.42 -2.19
CA ASN A 120 3.59 35.89 -2.25
C ASN A 120 4.14 36.38 -3.60
#